data_AF-A0A563E3R3-F1
#
_entry.id   AF-A0A563E3R3-F1
#
_cell.length_a   1.000
_cell.length_b   1.000
_cell.length_c   1.000
_cell.angle_alpha   90.00
_cell.angle_beta   90.00
_cell.angle_gamma   90.00
#
_symmetry.space_group_name_H-M   'P 1'
#
loop_
_entity.id
_entity.type
_entity.pdbx_description
1 polymer ?
#
loop_
_entity_poly.entity_id
_entity_poly.type
_entity_poly.pdbx_seq_one_letter_code
_entity_poly.pdbx_strand_id
1 'polypeptide(L)'
;MPDAVITVTECGYWARQGHAHQKFNKASSTVAGDFRCLTSVVLMAAVHEAGTEVCAPVHRFELDVPSEWGPRVLSALGKHQGVPLLTTAHGKYTRDEGHLPAESLGALSGG
;
A
#
# COMPACT_ATOMS: atom_id res chain seq x y z
N MET A 1 2.90 -4.32 4.87
CA MET A 1 2.35 -4.51 3.51
C MET A 1 0.87 -4.84 3.68
N PRO A 2 -0.05 -3.97 3.24
CA PRO A 2 -1.48 -4.30 3.21
C PRO A 2 -1.74 -5.39 2.16
N ASP A 3 -2.79 -6.18 2.34
CA ASP A 3 -3.30 -7.16 1.38
C ASP A 3 -2.28 -8.21 0.89
N ALA A 4 -1.40 -8.65 1.79
CA ALA A 4 -0.39 -9.68 1.54
C ALA A 4 -0.76 -11.02 2.18
N VAL A 5 -0.55 -12.13 1.47
CA VAL A 5 -0.56 -13.47 2.04
C VAL A 5 0.83 -14.09 1.86
N ILE A 6 1.46 -14.46 2.97
CA ILE A 6 2.79 -15.08 2.98
C ILE A 6 2.62 -16.55 3.40
N THR A 7 3.12 -17.46 2.57
CA THR A 7 3.11 -18.90 2.86
C THR A 7 4.54 -19.42 2.89
N VAL A 8 4.91 -20.11 3.97
CA VAL A 8 6.18 -20.84 4.04
C VAL A 8 5.97 -22.20 3.38
N THR A 9 6.68 -22.45 2.28
CA THR A 9 6.56 -23.70 1.51
C THR A 9 7.60 -24.75 1.93
N GLU A 10 8.78 -24.31 2.36
CA GLU A 10 9.87 -25.18 2.79
C GLU A 10 10.65 -24.54 3.95
N CYS A 11 11.10 -25.37 4.89
CA CYS A 11 11.90 -24.92 6.03
C CYS A 11 12.91 -26.01 6.41
N GLY A 12 14.18 -25.78 6.10
CA GLY A 12 15.27 -26.66 6.53
C GLY A 12 15.60 -26.41 8.00
N TYR A 13 15.39 -27.41 8.86
CA TYR A 13 15.80 -27.39 10.26
C TYR A 13 16.82 -28.49 10.54
N TRP A 14 18.01 -28.12 11.00
CA TRP A 14 19.02 -29.09 11.41
C TRP A 14 19.12 -29.18 12.94
N ALA A 15 18.57 -30.27 13.48
CA ALA A 15 18.59 -30.53 14.92
C ALA A 15 19.99 -30.92 15.41
N ARG A 16 20.25 -30.64 16.70
CA ARG A 16 21.47 -30.91 17.47
C ARG A 16 22.32 -32.07 16.92
N GLN A 17 23.45 -31.73 16.30
CA GLN A 17 24.56 -32.67 16.16
C GLN A 17 25.55 -32.47 17.30
N GLY A 18 25.53 -33.42 18.23
CA GLY A 18 26.56 -33.58 19.26
C GLY A 18 26.69 -35.05 19.60
N HIS A 19 27.93 -35.57 19.62
CA HIS A 19 28.21 -36.88 20.21
C HIS A 19 27.78 -36.88 21.69
N ALA A 20 27.38 -38.06 22.19
CA ALA A 20 26.93 -38.24 23.55
C ALA A 20 27.87 -37.53 24.55
N HIS A 21 27.28 -36.73 25.45
CA HIS A 21 27.93 -35.95 26.53
C HIS A 21 28.61 -34.61 26.20
N GLN A 22 28.50 -34.05 24.99
CA GLN A 22 28.97 -32.66 24.74
C GLN A 22 27.92 -31.56 24.99
N LYS A 23 28.40 -30.39 25.45
CA LYS A 23 27.63 -29.15 25.60
C LYS A 23 27.11 -28.66 24.24
N PHE A 24 25.93 -28.03 24.24
CA PHE A 24 25.32 -27.44 23.05
C PHE A 24 26.32 -26.54 22.29
N ASN A 25 26.50 -26.78 20.99
CA ASN A 25 27.29 -25.95 20.11
C ASN A 25 26.37 -25.29 19.07
N LYS A 26 26.28 -23.96 19.13
CA LYS A 26 25.46 -23.15 18.23
C LYS A 26 25.93 -23.24 16.77
N ALA A 27 27.22 -23.49 16.53
CA ALA A 27 27.78 -23.57 15.18
C ALA A 27 27.36 -24.83 14.41
N SER A 28 26.85 -25.87 15.08
CA SER A 28 26.46 -27.15 14.46
C SER A 28 24.95 -27.41 14.45
N SER A 29 24.13 -26.41 14.81
CA SER A 29 22.68 -26.54 14.90
C SER A 29 21.99 -25.30 14.35
N THR A 30 20.87 -25.48 13.65
CA THR A 30 20.02 -24.34 13.28
C THR A 30 19.34 -23.80 14.53
N VAL A 31 19.47 -22.49 14.77
CA VAL A 31 18.84 -21.80 15.89
C VAL A 31 17.85 -20.74 15.41
N ALA A 32 17.03 -20.23 16.33
CA ALA A 32 16.09 -19.15 16.04
C ALA A 32 16.74 -17.91 15.38
N GLY A 33 18.02 -17.65 15.67
CA GLY A 33 18.77 -16.57 15.03
C GLY A 33 18.93 -16.77 13.52
N ASP A 34 19.20 -18.00 13.07
CA ASP A 34 19.44 -18.31 11.67
C ASP A 34 18.16 -18.09 10.85
N PHE A 35 17.02 -18.52 11.38
CA PHE A 35 15.71 -18.26 10.77
C PHE A 35 15.42 -16.76 10.68
N ARG A 36 15.63 -15.98 11.75
CA ARG A 36 15.36 -14.53 11.71
C ARG A 36 16.20 -13.82 10.65
N CYS A 37 17.47 -14.20 10.52
CA CYS A 37 18.35 -13.66 9.48
C CYS A 37 17.83 -14.04 8.09
N LEU A 38 17.56 -15.33 7.84
CA LEU A 38 17.11 -15.81 6.54
C LEU A 38 15.71 -15.30 6.16
N THR A 39 14.77 -15.22 7.10
CA THR A 39 13.42 -14.70 6.87
C THR A 39 13.48 -13.30 6.28
N SER A 40 14.36 -12.42 6.78
CA SER A 40 14.47 -11.06 6.25
C SER A 40 14.90 -11.04 4.79
N VAL A 41 15.88 -11.86 4.41
CA VAL A 41 16.40 -11.94 3.04
C VAL A 41 15.40 -12.56 2.08
N VAL A 42 14.82 -13.71 2.47
CA VAL A 42 13.85 -14.43 1.63
C VAL A 42 12.55 -13.64 1.50
N LEU A 43 12.12 -12.93 2.55
CA LEU A 43 10.95 -12.05 2.47
C LEU A 43 11.17 -10.89 1.51
N MET A 44 12.33 -10.22 1.56
CA MET A 44 12.64 -9.14 0.62
C MET A 44 12.68 -9.64 -0.82
N ALA A 45 13.27 -10.81 -1.06
CA ALA A 45 13.27 -11.43 -2.39
C ALA A 45 11.85 -11.76 -2.87
N ALA A 46 11.01 -12.35 -2.01
CA ALA A 46 9.63 -12.69 -2.34
C ALA A 46 8.77 -11.44 -2.61
N VAL A 47 8.95 -10.37 -1.84
CA VAL A 47 8.26 -9.08 -2.06
C VAL A 47 8.67 -8.46 -3.41
N HIS A 48 9.96 -8.50 -3.74
CA HIS A 48 10.46 -8.01 -5.03
C HIS A 48 9.90 -8.83 -6.20
N GLU A 49 9.91 -10.17 -6.11
CA GLU A 49 9.36 -11.07 -7.13
C GLU A 49 7.85 -10.90 -7.29
N ALA A 50 7.12 -10.65 -6.19
CA ALA A 50 5.68 -10.39 -6.22
C ALA A 50 5.32 -9.05 -6.90
N GLY A 51 6.30 -8.20 -7.24
CA GLY A 51 6.08 -6.97 -7.99
C GLY A 51 5.27 -5.93 -7.22
N THR A 52 5.46 -5.84 -5.89
CA THR A 52 4.68 -4.93 -5.06
C THR A 52 4.90 -3.46 -5.43
N GLU A 53 3.82 -2.68 -5.45
CA GLU A 53 3.85 -1.24 -5.72
C GLU A 53 3.53 -0.43 -4.46
N VAL A 54 3.90 0.86 -4.48
CA VAL A 54 3.55 1.81 -3.44
C VAL A 54 2.18 2.42 -3.75
N CYS A 55 1.21 2.20 -2.88
CA CYS A 55 -0.11 2.83 -2.99
C CYS A 55 -0.12 4.18 -2.25
N ALA A 56 -0.63 5.22 -2.92
CA ALA A 56 -0.86 6.52 -2.30
C ALA A 56 -2.31 6.62 -1.75
N PRO A 57 -2.53 7.33 -0.63
CA PRO A 57 -3.87 7.55 -0.11
C PRO A 57 -4.70 8.46 -1.02
N VAL A 58 -5.97 8.10 -1.22
CA VAL A 58 -6.96 8.88 -1.97
C VAL A 58 -8.13 9.28 -1.07
N HIS A 59 -8.70 10.46 -1.31
CA HIS A 59 -9.94 10.93 -0.68
C HIS A 59 -11.11 10.83 -1.66
N ARG A 60 -12.30 10.57 -1.14
CA ARG A 60 -13.55 10.78 -1.88
C ARG A 60 -13.98 12.23 -1.70
N PHE A 61 -14.41 12.87 -2.79
CA PHE A 61 -15.06 14.17 -2.74
C PHE A 61 -16.51 14.08 -3.23
N GLU A 62 -17.32 15.01 -2.75
CA GLU A 62 -18.67 15.30 -3.24
C GLU A 62 -18.80 16.83 -3.25
N LEU A 63 -19.14 17.40 -4.40
CA LEU A 63 -19.21 18.86 -4.60
C LEU A 63 -20.51 19.23 -5.31
N ASP A 64 -21.28 20.13 -4.69
CA ASP A 64 -22.41 20.78 -5.34
C ASP A 64 -21.96 22.14 -5.87
N VAL A 65 -22.03 22.32 -7.19
CA VAL A 65 -21.54 23.52 -7.88
C VAL A 65 -22.60 24.07 -8.83
N PRO A 66 -22.68 25.40 -9.02
CA PRO A 66 -23.56 25.96 -10.05
C PRO A 66 -23.24 25.35 -11.42
N SER A 67 -24.27 25.04 -12.21
CA SER A 67 -24.12 24.31 -13.48
C SER A 67 -23.23 25.06 -14.47
N GLU A 68 -23.26 26.39 -14.43
CA GLU A 68 -22.40 27.27 -15.22
C GLU A 68 -20.91 27.20 -14.83
N TRP A 69 -20.59 26.74 -13.62
CA TRP A 69 -19.21 26.62 -13.11
C TRP A 69 -18.67 25.19 -13.21
N GLY A 70 -19.52 24.19 -13.43
CA GLY A 70 -19.14 22.77 -13.53
C GLY A 70 -17.87 22.53 -14.35
N PRO A 71 -17.79 22.99 -15.62
CA PRO A 71 -16.58 22.79 -16.45
C PRO A 71 -15.31 23.39 -15.84
N ARG A 72 -15.41 24.53 -15.14
CA ARG A 72 -14.27 25.17 -14.48
C ARG A 72 -13.83 24.38 -13.25
N VAL A 73 -14.77 23.88 -12.45
CA VAL A 73 -14.48 23.07 -11.27
C VAL A 73 -13.86 21.74 -11.66
N LEU A 74 -14.42 21.03 -12.65
CA LEU A 74 -13.86 19.78 -13.16
C LEU A 74 -12.43 19.98 -13.72
N SER A 75 -12.18 21.10 -14.40
CA SER A 75 -10.83 21.43 -14.85
C SER A 75 -9.87 21.69 -13.69
N ALA A 76 -10.30 22.39 -12.64
CA ALA A 76 -9.49 22.63 -11.45
C ALA A 76 -9.18 21.32 -10.70
N LEU A 77 -10.17 20.44 -10.53
CA LEU A 77 -9.97 19.11 -9.97
C LEU A 77 -8.95 18.30 -10.79
N GLY A 78 -9.06 18.30 -12.12
CA GLY A 78 -8.13 17.58 -12.98
C GLY A 78 -6.68 18.06 -12.87
N LYS A 79 -6.43 19.35 -12.61
CA LYS A 79 -5.07 19.88 -12.36
C LYS A 79 -4.45 19.33 -11.08
N HIS A 80 -5.28 18.92 -10.12
CA HIS A 80 -4.89 18.29 -8.87
C HIS A 80 -5.11 16.76 -8.91
N GLN A 81 -5.08 16.18 -10.12
CA GLN A 81 -5.27 14.73 -10.35
C GLN A 81 -6.59 14.17 -9.78
N GLY A 82 -7.58 15.04 -9.58
CA GLY A 82 -8.94 14.65 -9.24
C GLY A 82 -9.57 13.90 -10.42
N VAL A 83 -10.21 12.77 -10.11
CA VAL A 83 -10.92 11.93 -11.06
C VAL A 83 -12.41 11.96 -10.72
N PRO A 84 -13.22 12.74 -11.46
CA PRO A 84 -14.67 12.69 -11.38
C PRO A 84 -15.17 11.31 -11.83
N LEU A 85 -16.06 10.71 -11.05
CA LEU A 85 -16.67 9.41 -11.33
C LEU A 85 -18.14 9.54 -11.70
N LEU A 86 -18.83 10.51 -11.12
CA LEU A 86 -20.25 10.76 -11.37
C LEU A 86 -20.52 12.26 -11.35
N THR A 87 -21.25 12.73 -12.35
CA THR A 87 -21.82 14.08 -12.39
C THR A 87 -23.33 13.97 -12.58
N THR A 88 -24.11 14.50 -11.64
CA THR A 88 -25.57 14.56 -11.73
C THR A 88 -26.05 16.00 -11.79
N ALA A 89 -26.90 16.30 -12.78
CA ALA A 89 -27.50 17.62 -12.93
C ALA A 89 -28.77 17.75 -12.05
N HIS A 90 -28.81 18.81 -11.25
CA HIS A 90 -29.91 19.20 -10.37
C HIS A 90 -30.38 20.62 -10.71
N GLY A 91 -30.96 20.78 -11.90
CA GLY A 91 -31.51 22.05 -12.37
C GLY A 91 -30.45 23.13 -12.53
N LYS A 92 -30.24 23.95 -11.49
CA LYS A 92 -29.24 25.02 -11.46
C LYS A 92 -27.87 24.59 -10.93
N TYR A 93 -27.77 23.42 -10.33
CA TYR A 93 -26.52 22.90 -9.78
C TYR A 93 -26.17 21.56 -10.42
N THR A 94 -24.88 21.24 -10.44
CA THR A 94 -24.37 19.90 -10.70
C THR A 94 -23.72 19.38 -9.44
N ARG A 95 -23.94 18.09 -9.17
CA ARG A 95 -23.26 17.36 -8.11
C ARG A 95 -22.19 16.49 -8.73
N ASP A 96 -20.94 16.70 -8.33
CA ASP A 96 -19.77 15.97 -8.80
C ASP A 96 -19.22 15.10 -7.67
N GLU A 97 -19.07 13.80 -7.92
CA GLU A 97 -18.49 12.84 -7.00
C GLU A 97 -17.26 12.19 -7.63
N GLY A 98 -16.23 11.94 -6.83
CA GLY A 98 -15.03 11.30 -7.35
C GLY A 98 -13.93 11.14 -6.30
N HIS A 99 -12.70 10.96 -6.80
CA HIS A 99 -11.52 10.82 -5.97
C HIS A 99 -10.47 11.89 -6.24
N LEU A 100 -9.69 12.24 -5.22
CA LEU A 100 -8.47 13.04 -5.35
C LEU A 100 -7.34 12.43 -4.52
N PRO A 101 -6.07 12.61 -4.90
CA PRO A 101 -4.94 12.28 -4.03
C PRO A 101 -5.03 13.07 -2.72
N ALA A 102 -4.75 12.43 -1.59
CA ALA A 102 -4.87 13.09 -0.28
C ALA A 102 -3.95 14.31 -0.14
N GLU A 103 -2.75 14.24 -0.74
CA GLU A 103 -1.77 15.33 -0.79
C GLU A 103 -2.26 16.59 -1.51
N SER A 104 -3.26 16.47 -2.37
CA SER A 104 -3.79 17.60 -3.14
C SER A 104 -4.72 18.51 -2.33
N LEU A 105 -5.19 18.08 -1.14
CA LEU A 105 -6.12 18.88 -0.32
C LEU A 105 -5.46 20.17 0.21
N GLY A 106 -4.20 20.10 0.65
CA GLY A 106 -3.46 21.27 1.14
C GLY A 106 -3.29 22.35 0.07
N ALA A 107 -3.14 21.94 -1.19
CA ALA A 107 -3.02 22.85 -2.32
C ALA A 107 -4.34 23.57 -2.67
N LEU A 108 -5.50 22.93 -2.38
CA LEU A 108 -6.83 23.53 -2.60
C LEU A 108 -7.22 24.53 -1.49
N SER A 109 -6.70 24.36 -0.28
CA SER A 109 -6.99 25.25 0.87
C SER A 109 -6.17 26.55 0.90
N GLY A 110 -5.12 26.65 0.08
CA GLY A 110 -4.13 27.75 0.12
C GLY A 110 -4.17 28.72 -1.07
N GLY A 111 -5.23 28.68 -1.88
CA GLY A 111 -5.44 29.55 -3.06
C GLY A 111 -6.33 30.76 -2.79
#